data_AF-E3JUE8-F1
#
_entry.id   AF-E3JUE8-F1
#
_cell.length_a   1.000
_cell.length_b   1.000
_cell.length_c   1.000
_cell.angle_alpha   90.00
_cell.angle_beta   90.00
_cell.angle_gamma   90.00
#
_symmetry.space_group_name_H-M   'P 1'
#
loop_
_entity.id
_entity.type
_entity.pdbx_description
1 polymer ?
#
loop_
_entity_poly.entity_id
_entity_poly.type
_entity_poly.pdbx_seq_one_letter_code
_entity_poly.pdbx_strand_id
1 'polypeptide(L)'
;MTNNRQDIHPQGMNSGIMRGVGFRPGSDKGSTAGIYARRPNLSQSTLDDDDLRWDQLGDHNQFLCTRVQHFSKQCFRDNVDVIKSFGIPSWSNTEWNDFEQECNGIFSSAVVTHADFSNDAHKDKDSNPWTYGLFSYINRSTGFPVVPQSLVSGHGFRFPDFNCEIDFGTAPGIIEMIWAKVGGQS
;
A
#
# COMPACT_ATOMS: atom_id res chain seq x y z
N MET A 1 8.80 11.63 12.43
CA MET A 1 9.22 11.21 11.08
C MET A 1 9.38 12.45 10.22
N THR A 2 10.56 12.65 9.66
CA THR A 2 10.85 13.75 8.72
C THR A 2 9.98 13.57 7.47
N ASN A 3 9.35 14.65 6.99
CA ASN A 3 8.44 14.61 5.86
C ASN A 3 9.22 14.56 4.54
N ASN A 4 9.77 13.40 4.20
CA ASN A 4 10.69 13.23 3.08
C ASN A 4 10.00 12.90 1.75
N ARG A 5 8.73 12.47 1.76
CA ARG A 5 7.91 12.22 0.56
C ARG A 5 6.72 13.16 0.49
N GLN A 6 6.19 13.38 -0.71
CA GLN A 6 4.99 14.20 -0.88
C GLN A 6 3.75 13.46 -0.38
N ASP A 7 2.79 14.22 0.14
CA ASP A 7 1.48 13.68 0.46
C ASP A 7 0.71 13.44 -0.86
N ILE A 8 0.03 12.30 -0.96
CA ILE A 8 -0.81 11.95 -2.11
C ILE A 8 -2.21 12.47 -1.83
N HIS A 9 -2.79 13.17 -2.81
CA HIS A 9 -4.15 13.69 -2.74
C HIS A 9 -5.00 13.02 -3.83
N PRO A 10 -5.52 11.80 -3.61
CA PRO A 10 -6.36 11.14 -4.58
C PRO A 10 -7.70 11.87 -4.71
N GLN A 11 -8.33 11.74 -5.87
CA GLN A 11 -9.69 12.23 -6.07
C GLN A 11 -10.64 11.49 -5.11
N GLY A 12 -11.52 12.23 -4.43
CA GLY A 12 -12.43 11.67 -3.43
C GLY A 12 -11.83 11.49 -2.03
N MET A 13 -10.61 11.99 -1.79
CA MET A 13 -10.08 12.09 -0.42
C MET A 13 -10.89 13.11 0.40
N ASN A 14 -11.42 12.68 1.53
CA ASN A 14 -12.23 13.51 2.43
C ASN A 14 -11.40 14.04 3.60
N SER A 15 -10.50 13.23 4.16
CA SER A 15 -9.66 13.60 5.30
C SER A 15 -8.36 12.79 5.39
N GLY A 16 -7.46 13.20 6.28
CA GLY A 16 -6.26 12.46 6.68
C GLY A 16 -5.04 12.69 5.80
N ILE A 17 -4.12 11.72 5.79
CA ILE A 17 -2.85 11.77 5.06
C ILE A 17 -2.64 10.43 4.36
N MET A 18 -2.20 10.48 3.10
CA MET A 18 -1.82 9.32 2.30
C MET A 18 -0.41 9.53 1.76
N ARG A 19 0.43 8.51 1.83
CA ARG A 19 1.81 8.52 1.29
C ARG A 19 2.11 7.22 0.59
N GLY A 20 2.95 7.28 -0.42
CA GLY A 20 3.35 6.12 -1.23
C GLY A 20 4.87 5.92 -1.21
N VAL A 21 5.27 4.68 -1.45
CA VAL A 21 6.66 4.26 -1.66
C VAL A 21 6.69 3.17 -2.74
N GLY A 22 7.81 3.07 -3.47
CA GLY A 22 7.96 2.18 -4.61
C GLY A 22 7.54 2.81 -5.95
N PHE A 23 7.13 1.97 -6.89
CA PHE A 23 6.86 2.30 -8.28
C PHE A 23 5.37 2.54 -8.52
N ARG A 24 5.06 3.75 -8.96
CA ARG A 24 3.73 4.19 -9.36
C ARG A 24 3.55 3.97 -10.88
N PRO A 25 2.50 3.27 -11.32
CA PRO A 25 2.17 3.19 -12.74
C PRO A 25 1.77 4.58 -13.28
N GLY A 26 2.21 4.90 -14.50
CA GLY A 26 1.78 6.11 -15.19
C GLY A 26 0.29 6.02 -15.52
N SER A 27 -0.51 7.00 -15.09
CA SER A 27 -1.96 7.02 -15.30
C SER A 27 -2.40 7.68 -16.61
N ASP A 28 -1.50 8.40 -17.28
CA ASP A 28 -1.85 9.28 -18.39
C ASP A 28 -1.26 8.80 -19.73
N LYS A 29 -1.95 9.13 -20.83
CA LYS A 29 -1.52 8.79 -22.19
C LYS A 29 -0.19 9.50 -22.50
N GLY A 30 0.89 8.73 -22.53
CA GLY A 30 2.25 9.24 -22.75
C GLY A 30 3.11 9.36 -21.48
N SER A 31 2.60 8.98 -20.32
CA SER A 31 3.38 8.95 -19.08
C SER A 31 4.11 7.61 -18.89
N THR A 32 5.40 7.72 -18.57
CA THR A 32 6.23 6.62 -18.07
C THR A 32 5.92 6.37 -16.59
N ALA A 33 6.06 5.13 -16.13
CA ALA A 33 6.06 4.81 -14.71
C ALA A 33 7.17 5.58 -13.96
N GLY A 34 7.02 5.75 -12.64
CA GLY A 34 8.00 6.47 -11.84
C GLY A 34 7.99 6.03 -10.38
N ILE A 35 8.98 6.46 -9.62
CA ILE A 35 9.07 6.16 -8.18
C ILE A 35 8.38 7.29 -7.39
N TYR A 36 7.76 6.96 -6.26
CA TYR A 36 7.32 7.99 -5.30
C TYR A 36 8.53 8.80 -4.80
N ALA A 37 8.72 9.97 -5.40
CA ALA A 37 9.94 10.77 -5.26
C ALA A 37 10.09 11.42 -3.88
N ARG A 38 11.35 11.58 -3.47
CA ARG A 38 11.73 12.45 -2.34
C ARG A 38 11.36 13.89 -2.64
N ARG A 39 11.01 14.65 -1.60
CA ARG A 39 10.89 16.11 -1.70
C ARG A 39 12.27 16.70 -2.08
N PRO A 40 12.32 17.82 -2.84
CA PRO A 40 13.58 18.50 -3.11
C PRO A 40 14.15 19.13 -1.82
N ASN A 41 15.46 19.41 -1.82
CA ASN A 41 16.16 20.18 -0.78
C ASN A 41 16.11 19.56 0.63
N LEU A 42 16.14 18.23 0.73
CA LEU A 42 16.30 17.53 2.02
C LEU A 42 17.74 17.67 2.55
N SER A 43 17.90 17.71 3.87
CA SER A 43 19.23 17.64 4.49
C SER A 43 19.88 16.28 4.21
N GLN A 44 21.21 16.23 4.16
CA GLN A 44 21.94 14.97 3.99
C GLN A 44 21.54 13.94 5.06
N SER A 45 21.41 14.35 6.32
CA SER A 45 20.94 13.48 7.39
C SER A 45 19.55 12.87 7.14
N THR A 46 18.65 13.59 6.47
CA THR A 46 17.32 13.06 6.13
C THR A 46 17.39 12.07 4.97
N LEU A 47 18.33 12.27 4.04
CA LEU A 47 18.58 11.33 2.95
C LEU A 47 19.18 10.04 3.50
N ASP A 48 20.21 10.14 4.34
CA ASP A 48 20.87 8.98 4.96
C ASP A 48 19.88 8.15 5.80
N ASP A 49 19.02 8.82 6.60
CA ASP A 49 17.95 8.17 7.35
C ASP A 49 16.90 7.49 6.45
N ASP A 50 16.63 8.03 5.26
CA ASP A 50 15.69 7.44 4.32
C ASP A 50 16.31 6.26 3.58
N ASP A 51 17.57 6.34 3.18
CA ASP A 51 18.33 5.25 2.58
C ASP A 51 18.39 4.06 3.54
N LEU A 52 18.71 4.30 4.82
CA LEU A 52 18.72 3.25 5.85
C LEU A 52 17.34 2.56 6.01
N ARG A 53 16.25 3.30 5.88
CA ARG A 53 14.89 2.73 5.90
C ARG A 53 14.56 2.02 4.59
N TRP A 54 15.08 2.50 3.47
CA TRP A 54 14.89 1.88 2.16
C TRP A 54 15.52 0.50 2.09
N ASP A 55 16.71 0.34 2.68
CA ASP A 55 17.42 -0.95 2.75
C ASP A 55 16.61 -2.03 3.48
N GLN A 56 15.68 -1.64 4.36
CA GLN A 56 14.79 -2.56 5.10
C GLN A 56 13.57 -3.00 4.27
N LEU A 57 13.29 -2.36 3.12
CA LEU A 57 12.09 -2.67 2.33
C LEU A 57 12.12 -4.09 1.76
N GLY A 58 13.30 -4.67 1.52
CA GLY A 58 13.43 -6.05 1.07
C GLY A 58 12.81 -7.04 2.06
N ASP A 59 13.16 -6.92 3.34
CA ASP A 59 12.63 -7.77 4.42
C ASP A 59 11.14 -7.54 4.62
N HIS A 60 10.68 -6.28 4.59
CA HIS A 60 9.26 -5.95 4.66
C HIS A 60 8.46 -6.57 3.51
N ASN A 61 8.99 -6.48 2.29
CA ASN A 61 8.37 -7.05 1.12
C ASN A 61 8.29 -8.59 1.22
N GLN A 62 9.36 -9.26 1.66
CA GLN A 62 9.35 -10.70 1.89
C GLN A 62 8.30 -11.10 2.93
N PHE A 63 8.19 -10.35 4.02
CA PHE A 63 7.15 -10.56 5.03
C PHE A 63 5.75 -10.47 4.42
N LEU A 64 5.43 -9.38 3.70
CA LEU A 64 4.11 -9.18 3.10
C LEU A 64 3.78 -10.24 2.04
N CYS A 65 4.74 -10.59 1.20
CA CYS A 65 4.62 -11.67 0.21
C CYS A 65 4.29 -13.00 0.88
N THR A 66 4.99 -13.33 1.96
CA THR A 66 4.74 -14.53 2.77
C THR A 66 3.31 -14.51 3.32
N ARG A 67 2.87 -13.39 3.92
CA ARG A 67 1.50 -13.24 4.42
C ARG A 67 0.45 -13.53 3.34
N VAL A 68 0.57 -12.92 2.17
CA VAL A 68 -0.37 -13.14 1.06
C VAL A 68 -0.33 -14.58 0.57
N GLN A 69 0.86 -15.18 0.43
CA GLN A 69 1.00 -16.57 -0.01
C GLN A 69 0.33 -17.56 0.97
N HIS A 70 0.44 -17.30 2.27
CA HIS A 70 -0.24 -18.07 3.32
C HIS A 70 -1.75 -17.85 3.32
N PHE A 71 -2.19 -16.61 3.09
CA PHE A 71 -3.61 -16.26 3.03
C PHE A 71 -4.30 -16.87 1.80
N SER A 72 -3.69 -16.74 0.63
CA SER A 72 -4.15 -17.34 -0.62
C SER A 72 -3.02 -17.50 -1.64
N LYS A 73 -2.66 -18.76 -1.90
CA LYS A 73 -1.69 -19.13 -2.96
C LYS A 73 -2.15 -18.72 -4.37
N GLN A 74 -3.45 -18.55 -4.60
CA GLN A 74 -3.96 -18.12 -5.90
C GLN A 74 -3.78 -16.61 -6.07
N CYS A 75 -4.17 -15.82 -5.07
CA CYS A 75 -4.01 -14.36 -5.12
C CYS A 75 -2.54 -13.95 -5.28
N PHE A 76 -1.64 -14.67 -4.59
CA PHE A 76 -0.21 -14.52 -4.78
C PHE A 76 0.21 -14.74 -6.25
N ARG A 77 -0.21 -15.86 -6.84
CA ARG A 77 0.12 -16.22 -8.24
C ARG A 77 -0.45 -15.22 -9.24
N ASP A 78 -1.70 -14.81 -9.06
CA ASP A 78 -2.36 -13.85 -9.96
C ASP A 78 -1.63 -12.50 -9.97
N ASN A 79 -1.19 -12.00 -8.81
CA ASN A 79 -0.41 -10.76 -8.73
C ASN A 79 1.02 -10.94 -9.30
N VAL A 80 1.66 -12.10 -9.09
CA VAL A 80 2.95 -12.44 -9.73
C VAL A 80 2.82 -12.36 -11.25
N ASP A 81 1.78 -12.95 -11.83
CA ASP A 81 1.59 -13.00 -13.28
C ASP A 81 1.41 -11.60 -13.87
N VAL A 82 0.64 -10.73 -13.21
CA VAL A 82 0.50 -9.32 -13.62
C VAL A 82 1.85 -8.61 -13.59
N ILE A 83 2.56 -8.67 -12.46
CA ILE A 83 3.85 -7.99 -12.30
C ILE A 83 4.86 -8.44 -13.37
N LYS A 84 4.95 -9.75 -13.62
CA LYS A 84 5.78 -10.31 -14.70
C LYS A 84 5.36 -9.83 -16.09
N SER A 85 4.06 -9.83 -16.38
CA SER A 85 3.57 -9.46 -17.71
C SER A 85 3.89 -8.01 -18.09
N PHE A 86 3.94 -7.11 -17.09
CA PHE A 86 4.23 -5.70 -17.29
C PHE A 86 5.71 -5.34 -17.10
N GLY A 87 6.56 -6.27 -16.66
CA GLY A 87 7.94 -5.95 -16.37
C GLY A 87 8.09 -4.90 -15.26
N ILE A 88 7.22 -4.90 -14.24
CA ILE A 88 7.25 -3.92 -13.13
C ILE A 88 8.09 -4.40 -11.94
N PRO A 89 9.11 -3.65 -11.47
CA PRO A 89 9.90 -4.02 -10.29
C PRO A 89 9.06 -4.08 -9.00
N SER A 90 9.58 -4.76 -7.97
CA SER A 90 9.00 -4.73 -6.62
C SER A 90 9.17 -3.35 -6.00
N TRP A 91 8.23 -2.93 -5.15
CA TRP A 91 8.31 -1.67 -4.39
C TRP A 91 9.58 -1.50 -3.56
N SER A 92 10.26 -2.60 -3.23
CA SER A 92 11.51 -2.63 -2.48
C SER A 92 12.77 -2.46 -3.33
N ASN A 93 12.66 -2.52 -4.67
CA ASN A 93 13.81 -2.30 -5.55
C ASN A 93 14.18 -0.80 -5.58
N THR A 94 15.48 -0.51 -5.62
CA THR A 94 16.04 0.85 -5.65
C THR A 94 15.91 1.52 -7.01
N GLU A 95 15.83 0.73 -8.09
CA GLU A 95 15.77 1.20 -9.46
C GLU A 95 14.87 0.32 -10.32
N TRP A 96 14.51 0.84 -11.50
CA TRP A 96 13.83 0.04 -12.51
C TRP A 96 14.81 -0.98 -13.09
N ASN A 97 14.58 -2.25 -12.83
CA ASN A 97 15.41 -3.34 -13.34
C ASN A 97 14.63 -4.22 -14.31
N ASP A 98 15.34 -4.82 -15.27
CA ASP A 98 14.80 -5.95 -16.00
C ASP A 98 14.47 -7.06 -15.00
N PHE A 99 13.46 -7.88 -15.30
CA PHE A 99 13.01 -9.00 -14.48
C PHE A 99 14.11 -10.07 -14.37
N GLU A 100 15.16 -9.80 -13.60
CA GLU A 100 16.23 -10.74 -13.35
C GLU A 100 15.74 -11.75 -12.31
N GLN A 101 15.23 -12.87 -12.85
CA GLN A 101 15.19 -14.25 -12.36
C GLN A 101 14.62 -14.57 -10.96
N GLU A 102 14.58 -13.64 -10.02
CA GLU A 102 13.97 -13.83 -8.71
C GLU A 102 12.75 -12.93 -8.60
N CYS A 103 11.58 -13.57 -8.63
CA CYS A 103 10.30 -12.88 -8.45
C CYS A 103 10.17 -12.45 -6.99
N ASN A 104 10.84 -11.35 -6.63
CA ASN A 104 11.00 -10.97 -5.23
C ASN A 104 9.79 -10.25 -4.65
N GLY A 105 8.75 -9.91 -5.43
CA GLY A 105 7.58 -9.22 -4.90
C GLY A 105 6.29 -9.46 -5.70
N ILE A 106 5.16 -9.22 -5.04
CA ILE A 106 3.81 -9.17 -5.65
C ILE A 106 3.20 -7.75 -5.61
N PHE A 107 4.01 -6.76 -5.26
CA PHE A 107 3.61 -5.36 -5.11
C PHE A 107 4.60 -4.44 -5.80
N SER A 108 4.13 -3.52 -6.64
CA SER A 108 4.97 -2.48 -7.24
C SER A 108 5.11 -1.25 -6.34
N SER A 109 4.13 -1.02 -5.45
CA SER A 109 4.14 0.07 -4.48
C SER A 109 3.41 -0.30 -3.20
N ALA A 110 3.68 0.46 -2.14
CA ALA A 110 2.91 0.43 -0.91
C ALA A 110 2.38 1.83 -0.59
N VAL A 111 1.16 1.89 -0.05
CA VAL A 111 0.51 3.12 0.39
C VAL A 111 0.25 3.03 1.89
N VAL A 112 0.57 4.10 2.60
CA VAL A 112 0.25 4.27 4.02
C VAL A 112 -0.74 5.42 4.16
N THR A 113 -1.87 5.15 4.81
CA THR A 113 -2.88 6.13 5.17
C THR A 113 -2.96 6.29 6.69
N HIS A 114 -3.03 7.52 7.19
CA HIS A 114 -3.12 7.79 8.62
C HIS A 114 -3.82 9.13 8.92
N ALA A 115 -3.91 9.47 10.22
CA ALA A 115 -4.58 10.68 10.72
C ALA A 115 -6.06 10.73 10.29
N ASP A 116 -6.79 9.65 10.56
CA ASP A 116 -8.23 9.53 10.27
C ASP A 116 -8.52 9.72 8.77
N PHE A 117 -7.72 9.02 7.95
CA PHE A 117 -7.91 8.99 6.51
C PHE A 117 -9.28 8.44 6.14
N SER A 118 -9.97 9.15 5.25
CA SER A 118 -11.21 8.69 4.66
C SER A 118 -11.32 9.16 3.22
N ASN A 119 -12.02 8.38 2.40
CA ASN A 119 -12.28 8.68 1.01
C ASN A 119 -13.64 8.14 0.57
N ASP A 120 -14.10 8.64 -0.56
CA ASP A 120 -15.31 8.15 -1.20
C ASP A 120 -15.13 6.71 -1.66
N ALA A 121 -16.22 5.94 -1.62
CA ALA A 121 -16.22 4.59 -2.17
C ALA A 121 -15.92 4.64 -3.68
N HIS A 122 -14.90 3.90 -4.09
CA HIS A 122 -14.46 3.83 -5.49
C HIS A 122 -13.85 2.46 -5.80
N LYS A 123 -13.58 2.24 -7.08
CA LYS A 123 -12.82 1.08 -7.57
C LYS A 123 -11.51 1.58 -8.15
N ASP A 124 -10.40 0.99 -7.72
CA ASP A 124 -9.11 1.27 -8.30
C ASP A 124 -9.09 0.84 -9.78
N LYS A 125 -8.46 1.66 -10.62
CA LYS A 125 -8.33 1.38 -12.06
C LYS A 125 -7.10 0.53 -12.38
N ASP A 126 -6.41 0.06 -11.36
CA ASP A 126 -5.13 -0.63 -11.47
C ASP A 126 -5.28 -2.03 -12.08
N SER A 127 -4.23 -2.53 -12.72
CA SER A 127 -4.25 -3.83 -13.40
C SER A 127 -4.21 -5.03 -12.46
N ASN A 128 -3.88 -4.83 -11.17
CA ASN A 128 -3.78 -5.92 -10.21
C ASN A 128 -5.18 -6.49 -9.87
N PRO A 129 -5.34 -7.82 -9.89
CA PRO A 129 -6.61 -8.46 -9.54
C PRO A 129 -6.91 -8.41 -8.04
N TRP A 130 -5.86 -8.37 -7.20
CA TRP A 130 -5.98 -8.41 -5.76
C TRP A 130 -5.21 -7.27 -5.09
N THR A 131 -5.85 -6.68 -4.07
CA THR A 131 -5.22 -5.71 -3.17
C THR A 131 -5.07 -6.33 -1.79
N TYR A 132 -3.94 -6.07 -1.13
CA TYR A 132 -3.66 -6.48 0.24
C TYR A 132 -3.54 -5.24 1.14
N GLY A 133 -4.19 -5.28 2.29
CA GLY A 133 -4.20 -4.17 3.25
C GLY A 133 -4.00 -4.64 4.68
N LEU A 134 -3.28 -3.82 5.44
CA LEU A 134 -3.09 -3.95 6.88
C LEU A 134 -3.70 -2.73 7.58
N PHE A 135 -4.56 -2.96 8.55
CA PHE A 135 -5.24 -1.91 9.30
C PHE A 135 -5.02 -2.12 10.80
N SER A 136 -4.67 -1.06 11.51
CA SER A 136 -4.48 -1.08 12.96
C SER A 136 -4.63 0.31 13.54
N TYR A 137 -5.14 0.39 14.75
CA TYR A 137 -4.93 1.58 15.58
C TYR A 137 -3.50 1.55 16.09
N ILE A 138 -2.84 2.71 16.10
CA ILE A 138 -1.48 2.83 16.60
C ILE A 138 -1.38 3.95 17.62
N ASN A 139 -0.52 3.75 18.62
CA ASN A 139 -0.08 4.85 19.46
C ASN A 139 0.86 5.74 18.62
N ARG A 140 0.50 7.01 18.43
CA ARG A 140 1.25 7.94 17.57
C ARG A 140 2.69 8.20 18.04
N SER A 141 2.98 8.08 19.33
CA SER A 141 4.33 8.31 19.85
C SER A 141 5.25 7.09 19.71
N THR A 142 4.69 5.87 19.78
CA THR A 142 5.48 4.64 19.76
C THR A 142 5.38 3.85 18.45
N GLY A 143 4.32 4.09 17.66
CA GLY A 143 4.00 3.33 16.45
C GLY A 143 3.40 1.94 16.72
N PHE A 144 3.26 1.52 17.99
CA PHE A 144 2.76 0.20 18.31
C PHE A 144 1.23 0.10 18.17
N PRO A 145 0.71 -1.06 17.75
CA PRO A 145 -0.72 -1.35 17.75
C PRO A 145 -1.35 -1.11 19.13
N VAL A 146 -2.54 -0.52 19.15
CA VAL A 146 -3.36 -0.34 20.36
C VAL A 146 -4.79 -0.79 20.12
N VAL A 147 -5.51 -1.06 21.21
CA VAL A 147 -6.95 -1.33 21.12
C VAL A 147 -7.69 0.00 20.93
N PRO A 148 -8.59 0.11 19.96
CA PRO A 148 -9.43 1.29 19.80
C PRO A 148 -10.28 1.57 21.04
N GLN A 149 -10.57 2.85 21.27
CA GLN A 149 -11.59 3.23 22.25
C GLN A 149 -12.96 2.92 21.63
N SER A 150 -13.72 2.01 22.25
CA SER A 150 -14.92 1.37 21.69
C SER A 150 -16.15 2.28 21.45
N LEU A 151 -16.00 3.60 21.52
CA LEU A 151 -17.11 4.57 21.52
C LEU A 151 -17.10 5.53 20.33
N VAL A 152 -16.18 5.37 19.38
CA VAL A 152 -16.06 6.27 18.22
C VAL A 152 -16.52 5.55 16.95
N SER A 153 -17.46 6.17 16.24
CA SER A 153 -17.96 5.71 14.93
C SER A 153 -17.04 6.20 13.79
N GLY A 154 -16.99 5.48 12.68
CA GLY A 154 -16.27 5.90 11.46
C GLY A 154 -14.95 5.18 11.18
N HIS A 155 -14.79 3.95 11.65
CA HIS A 155 -13.52 3.24 11.60
C HIS A 155 -13.66 1.86 10.97
N GLY A 156 -13.94 1.82 9.67
CA GLY A 156 -14.11 0.54 8.99
C GLY A 156 -13.84 0.62 7.50
N PHE A 157 -13.69 -0.56 6.90
CA PHE A 157 -13.63 -0.72 5.46
C PHE A 157 -14.98 -1.19 4.96
N ARG A 158 -15.62 -0.40 4.10
CA ARG A 158 -16.95 -0.70 3.57
C ARG A 158 -16.87 -1.25 2.15
N PHE A 159 -17.62 -2.31 1.90
CA PHE A 159 -17.90 -2.85 0.57
C PHE A 159 -19.38 -2.60 0.23
N PRO A 160 -19.72 -1.45 -0.39
CA PRO A 160 -21.11 -1.05 -0.62
C PRO A 160 -21.90 -2.05 -1.45
N ASP A 161 -21.28 -2.63 -2.48
CA ASP A 161 -21.88 -3.61 -3.39
C ASP A 161 -22.39 -4.87 -2.65
N PHE A 162 -21.81 -5.18 -1.50
CA PHE A 162 -22.16 -6.34 -0.66
C PHE A 162 -22.91 -5.95 0.62
N ASN A 163 -23.19 -4.65 0.82
CA ASN A 163 -23.68 -4.09 2.08
C ASN A 163 -22.90 -4.63 3.30
N CYS A 164 -21.59 -4.72 3.16
CA CYS A 164 -20.69 -5.30 4.15
C CYS A 164 -19.74 -4.23 4.68
N GLU A 165 -19.48 -4.24 5.98
CA GLU A 165 -18.56 -3.33 6.64
C GLU A 165 -17.67 -4.11 7.61
N ILE A 166 -16.37 -3.90 7.50
CA ILE A 166 -15.39 -4.44 8.43
C ILE A 166 -15.09 -3.34 9.44
N ASP A 167 -15.65 -3.48 10.64
CA ASP A 167 -15.45 -2.55 11.74
C ASP A 167 -14.11 -2.81 12.45
N PHE A 168 -13.18 -1.87 12.29
CA PHE A 168 -11.87 -1.93 12.92
C PHE A 168 -11.92 -1.67 14.43
N GLY A 169 -12.99 -1.04 14.93
CA GLY A 169 -13.19 -0.71 16.34
C GLY A 169 -13.40 -1.90 17.27
N THR A 170 -13.64 -3.09 16.70
CA THR A 170 -14.01 -4.30 17.46
C THR A 170 -12.90 -5.33 17.55
N ALA A 171 -11.84 -5.20 16.74
CA ALA A 171 -10.75 -6.17 16.69
C ALA A 171 -9.49 -5.61 17.39
N PRO A 172 -9.01 -6.24 18.47
CA PRO A 172 -7.71 -5.90 19.02
C PRO A 172 -6.60 -6.32 18.05
N GLY A 173 -5.67 -5.42 17.74
CA GLY A 173 -4.45 -5.73 16.99
C GLY A 173 -4.49 -5.29 15.52
N ILE A 174 -3.94 -6.14 14.63
CA ILE A 174 -3.79 -5.88 13.20
C ILE A 174 -4.84 -6.67 12.44
N ILE A 175 -5.57 -5.99 11.58
CA ILE A 175 -6.54 -6.56 10.65
C ILE A 175 -5.85 -6.69 9.29
N GLU A 176 -5.81 -7.92 8.77
CA GLU A 176 -5.26 -8.22 7.45
C GLU A 176 -6.41 -8.51 6.49
N MET A 177 -6.38 -7.88 5.32
CA MET A 177 -7.42 -8.03 4.31
C MET A 177 -6.81 -8.27 2.93
N ILE A 178 -7.37 -9.22 2.20
CA ILE A 178 -7.20 -9.36 0.76
C ILE A 178 -8.57 -9.20 0.12
N TRP A 179 -8.69 -8.33 -0.88
CA TRP A 179 -9.92 -8.17 -1.63
C TRP A 179 -9.65 -8.10 -3.12
N ALA A 180 -10.62 -8.61 -3.89
CA ALA A 180 -10.58 -8.52 -5.33
C ALA A 180 -10.87 -7.08 -5.75
N LYS A 181 -10.27 -6.67 -6.87
CA LYS A 181 -10.87 -5.64 -7.71
C LYS A 181 -12.24 -6.16 -8.15
N VAL A 182 -13.33 -5.65 -7.57
CA VAL A 182 -14.69 -6.13 -7.87
C VAL A 182 -14.97 -5.92 -9.36
N GLY A 183 -14.95 -7.02 -10.12
CA GLY A 183 -14.87 -7.05 -11.58
C GLY A 183 -16.02 -6.35 -12.28
N GLY A 184 -15.67 -5.57 -13.31
CA GLY A 184 -16.57 -5.23 -14.40
C GLY A 184 -16.60 -6.38 -15.40
N GLN A 185 -17.77 -6.72 -15.91
CA GLN A 185 -17.87 -7.60 -17.08
C GLN A 185 -17.25 -6.89 -18.29
N SER A 186 -16.49 -7.67 -19.07
CA SER A 186 -15.89 -7.32 -20.37
C SER A 186 -16.93 -6.94 -21.41
#